data_AF-A0A962ZMS5-F1
#
_entry.id   AF-A0A962ZMS5-F1
#
_cell.length_a   1.000
_cell.length_b   1.000
_cell.length_c   1.000
_cell.angle_alpha   90.00
_cell.angle_beta   90.00
_cell.angle_gamma   90.00
#
_symmetry.space_group_name_H-M   'P 1'
#
loop_
_entity.id
_entity.type
_entity.pdbx_description
1 polymer ?
#
loop_
_entity_poly.entity_id
_entity_poly.type
_entity_poly.pdbx_seq_one_letter_code
_entity_poly.pdbx_strand_id
1 'polypeptide(L)'
;MHIDQLSDAELASACESLEKDYAALAQRGLALDLTRGKPSTQQLELSSALDGILGGDFRAADGTDVRNYGGLEGLPEARALFAEVLGVPAEETLIGGNASLNLMYSVIEYALTVGIQGPASAWGNHESVKFLCPAPGYDRHFAICEHLGIEMLSVPMLDTGPDMDAAEALVANDKSIRGIWCVPRFSNPTGCVYSADTVERIAGLAKLAGDHFVVMWDNAYAVHTLYDDAPQLASLREACLRQGTLDSVFQFGSTSKI
;
A
#
# COMPACT_ATOMS: atom_id res chain seq x y z
N MET A 1 -27.59 9.63 -19.16
CA MET A 1 -28.05 8.92 -20.37
C MET A 1 -27.60 7.47 -20.20
N HIS A 2 -28.54 6.53 -20.16
CA HIS A 2 -28.23 5.11 -20.08
C HIS A 2 -28.07 4.59 -21.51
N ILE A 3 -26.83 4.41 -21.96
CA ILE A 3 -26.51 4.03 -23.35
C ILE A 3 -27.18 2.70 -23.73
N ASP A 4 -27.34 1.82 -22.75
CA ASP A 4 -28.00 0.51 -22.82
C ASP A 4 -29.52 0.56 -22.99
N GLN A 5 -30.14 1.74 -22.87
CA GLN A 5 -31.60 1.93 -22.96
C GLN A 5 -32.04 2.71 -24.19
N LEU A 6 -31.10 3.10 -25.06
CA LEU A 6 -31.37 3.90 -26.24
C LEU A 6 -31.70 3.01 -27.45
N SER A 7 -32.58 3.51 -28.32
CA SER A 7 -32.78 2.92 -29.64
C SER A 7 -31.59 3.16 -30.56
N ASP A 8 -31.48 2.36 -31.63
CA ASP A 8 -30.42 2.51 -32.64
C ASP A 8 -30.38 3.93 -33.24
N ALA A 9 -31.54 4.56 -33.43
CA ALA A 9 -31.63 5.91 -33.97
C ALA A 9 -31.09 6.97 -32.99
N GLU A 10 -31.40 6.82 -31.70
CA GLU A 10 -30.89 7.70 -30.64
C GLU A 10 -29.38 7.53 -30.45
N LEU A 11 -28.88 6.29 -30.52
CA LEU A 11 -27.45 5.99 -30.48
C LEU A 11 -26.70 6.59 -31.68
N ALA A 12 -27.25 6.47 -32.89
CA ALA A 12 -26.65 7.06 -34.09
C ALA A 12 -26.57 8.59 -33.98
N SER A 13 -27.65 9.23 -33.49
CA SER A 13 -27.66 10.68 -33.29
C SER A 13 -26.67 11.13 -32.21
N ALA A 14 -26.58 10.39 -31.09
CA ALA A 14 -25.62 10.67 -30.03
C ALA A 14 -24.16 10.50 -30.52
N CYS A 15 -23.89 9.47 -31.32
CA CYS A 15 -22.59 9.22 -31.92
C CYS A 15 -22.16 10.38 -32.82
N GLU A 16 -23.03 10.84 -33.73
CA GLU A 16 -22.73 11.98 -34.61
C GLU A 16 -22.44 13.27 -33.80
N SER A 17 -23.15 13.49 -32.69
CA SER A 17 -22.88 14.62 -31.80
C SER A 17 -21.52 14.49 -31.10
N LEU A 18 -21.22 13.31 -30.55
CA LEU A 18 -19.96 13.04 -29.85
C LEU A 18 -18.74 13.12 -30.79
N GLU A 19 -18.89 12.71 -32.04
CA GLU A 19 -17.84 12.85 -33.05
C GLU A 19 -17.53 14.33 -33.33
N LYS A 20 -18.56 15.18 -33.40
CA LYS A 20 -18.38 16.64 -33.54
C LYS A 20 -17.68 17.24 -32.33
N ASP A 21 -18.10 16.85 -31.13
CA ASP A 21 -17.47 17.30 -29.87
C ASP A 21 -16.01 16.86 -29.78
N TYR A 22 -15.72 15.61 -30.15
CA TYR A 22 -14.37 15.07 -30.18
C TYR A 22 -13.49 15.78 -31.22
N ALA A 23 -14.00 16.04 -32.42
CA ALA A 23 -13.27 16.78 -33.46
C ALA A 23 -12.95 18.22 -32.99
N ALA A 24 -13.91 18.90 -32.35
CA ALA A 24 -13.71 20.21 -31.77
C ALA A 24 -12.66 20.17 -30.63
N LEU A 25 -12.69 19.14 -29.78
CA LEU A 25 -11.70 18.94 -28.72
C LEU A 25 -10.30 18.70 -29.30
N ALA A 26 -10.17 17.85 -30.31
CA ALA A 26 -8.90 17.54 -30.96
C ALA A 26 -8.27 18.78 -31.62
N GLN A 27 -9.09 19.64 -32.24
CA GLN A 27 -8.63 20.89 -32.85
C GLN A 27 -8.02 21.88 -31.84
N ARG A 28 -8.31 21.73 -30.53
CA ARG A 28 -7.72 22.59 -29.49
C ARG A 28 -6.24 22.29 -29.24
N GLY A 29 -5.68 21.20 -29.76
CA GLY A 29 -4.25 20.88 -29.62
C GLY A 29 -3.79 20.79 -28.16
N LEU A 30 -4.64 20.27 -27.27
CA LEU A 30 -4.37 20.22 -25.83
C LEU A 30 -3.21 19.27 -25.53
N ALA A 31 -2.32 19.68 -24.62
CA ALA A 31 -1.25 18.86 -24.07
C ALA A 31 -1.44 18.71 -22.55
N LEU A 32 -2.42 17.88 -22.16
CA LEU A 32 -2.79 17.61 -20.78
C LEU A 32 -2.37 16.19 -20.38
N ASP A 33 -2.03 16.01 -19.09
CA ASP A 33 -1.55 14.74 -18.55
C ASP A 33 -2.21 14.44 -17.19
N LEU A 34 -3.06 13.41 -17.16
CA LEU A 34 -3.78 12.91 -15.98
C LEU A 34 -3.13 11.66 -15.35
N THR A 35 -1.89 11.33 -15.72
CA THR A 35 -1.23 10.07 -15.32
C THR A 35 -0.35 10.18 -14.08
N ARG A 36 -0.04 11.41 -13.64
CA ARG A 36 1.00 11.66 -12.63
C ARG A 36 0.40 11.72 -11.23
N GLY A 37 0.41 10.60 -10.52
CA GLY A 37 0.05 10.49 -9.10
C GLY A 37 1.09 11.08 -8.14
N LYS A 38 1.53 12.32 -8.37
CA LYS A 38 2.57 13.02 -7.58
C LYS A 38 2.08 14.39 -7.09
N PRO A 39 2.63 14.92 -5.99
CA PRO A 39 2.28 16.26 -5.51
C PRO A 39 2.51 17.35 -6.56
N SER A 40 1.67 18.38 -6.53
CA SER A 40 1.87 19.59 -7.33
C SER A 40 3.00 20.45 -6.76
N THR A 41 3.51 21.41 -7.56
CA THR A 41 4.51 22.37 -7.08
C THR A 41 4.05 23.11 -5.83
N GLN A 42 2.79 23.54 -5.77
CA GLN A 42 2.23 24.24 -4.62
C GLN A 42 2.21 23.38 -3.35
N GLN A 43 1.99 22.06 -3.48
CA GLN A 43 2.07 21.15 -2.34
C GLN A 43 3.52 20.96 -1.88
N LEU A 44 4.46 20.83 -2.82
CA LEU A 44 5.89 20.73 -2.48
C LEU A 44 6.41 21.99 -1.78
N GLU A 45 5.91 23.16 -2.16
CA GLU A 45 6.29 24.45 -1.56
C GLU A 45 5.99 24.53 -0.05
N LEU A 46 4.98 23.81 0.45
CA LEU A 46 4.65 23.73 1.88
C LEU A 46 5.80 23.19 2.73
N SER A 47 6.64 22.33 2.14
CA SER A 47 7.77 21.67 2.80
C SER A 47 9.11 22.36 2.51
N SER A 48 9.12 23.54 1.86
CA SER A 48 10.36 24.24 1.51
C SER A 48 11.22 24.59 2.73
N ALA A 49 10.59 24.83 3.88
CA ALA A 49 11.27 25.16 5.13
C ALA A 49 12.09 23.99 5.70
N LEU A 50 11.94 22.75 5.17
CA LEU A 50 12.80 21.63 5.52
C LEU A 50 14.24 21.83 5.04
N ASP A 51 14.45 22.61 3.97
CA ASP A 51 15.81 22.94 3.52
C ASP A 51 16.48 23.87 4.55
N GLY A 52 17.58 23.38 5.13
CA GLY A 52 18.32 24.10 6.18
C GLY A 52 17.67 24.08 7.57
N ILE A 53 16.57 23.33 7.79
CA ILE A 53 15.81 23.34 9.05
C ILE A 53 16.64 22.98 10.29
N LEU A 54 17.69 22.18 10.11
CA LEU A 54 18.57 21.75 11.20
C LEU A 54 19.39 22.90 11.78
N GLY A 55 19.61 24.00 11.03
CA GLY A 55 20.35 25.16 11.55
C GLY A 55 21.77 24.87 12.04
N GLY A 56 22.38 23.76 11.60
CA GLY A 56 23.69 23.29 12.06
C GLY A 56 23.66 22.39 13.31
N ASP A 57 22.49 22.07 13.86
CA ASP A 57 22.34 21.06 14.91
C ASP A 57 22.05 19.68 14.30
N PHE A 58 23.06 18.81 14.38
CA PHE A 58 23.04 17.47 13.81
C PHE A 58 22.90 16.39 14.88
N ARG A 59 22.40 16.74 16.06
CA ARG A 59 22.22 15.79 17.16
C ARG A 59 20.79 15.26 17.17
N ALA A 60 20.67 13.95 17.25
CA ALA A 60 19.39 13.30 17.56
C ALA A 60 18.98 13.55 19.01
N ALA A 61 17.76 13.15 19.38
CA ALA A 61 17.22 13.36 20.73
C ALA A 61 18.05 12.68 21.85
N ASP A 62 18.78 11.61 21.52
CA ASP A 62 19.68 10.88 22.42
C ASP A 62 21.11 11.45 22.45
N GLY A 63 21.38 12.51 21.70
CA GLY A 63 22.69 13.15 21.57
C GLY A 63 23.59 12.56 20.47
N THR A 64 23.13 11.56 19.72
CA THR A 64 23.89 10.95 18.61
C THR A 64 24.14 11.97 17.50
N ASP A 65 25.38 12.05 17.01
CA ASP A 65 25.72 12.86 15.84
C ASP A 65 25.35 12.12 14.55
N VAL A 66 24.27 12.55 13.90
CA VAL A 66 23.66 11.83 12.75
C VAL A 66 24.49 11.89 11.47
N ARG A 67 25.63 12.59 11.49
CA ARG A 67 26.56 12.67 10.34
C ARG A 67 27.51 11.47 10.25
N ASN A 68 27.53 10.62 11.27
CA ASN A 68 28.42 9.47 11.33
C ASN A 68 27.64 8.14 11.30
N TYR A 69 28.36 7.04 11.09
CA TYR A 69 27.77 5.71 11.05
C TYR A 69 27.17 5.28 12.39
N GLY A 70 26.06 4.55 12.32
CA GLY A 70 25.40 3.94 13.47
C GLY A 70 23.88 4.02 13.36
N GLY A 71 23.18 3.12 14.05
CA GLY A 71 21.71 3.10 14.10
C GLY A 71 21.05 2.47 12.87
N LEU A 72 20.69 1.18 12.98
CA LEU A 72 19.97 0.46 11.91
C LEU A 72 18.46 0.72 11.92
N GLU A 73 17.92 1.13 13.07
CA GLU A 73 16.48 1.29 13.27
C GLU A 73 15.96 2.67 12.83
N GLY A 74 16.88 3.62 12.59
CA GLY A 74 16.59 5.01 12.34
C GLY A 74 16.49 5.87 13.61
N LEU A 75 16.26 7.17 13.43
CA LEU A 75 16.34 8.15 14.53
C LEU A 75 15.23 7.92 15.57
N PRO A 76 15.53 7.97 16.88
CA PRO A 76 14.53 7.78 17.94
C PRO A 76 13.31 8.69 17.81
N GLU A 77 13.53 9.99 17.56
CA GLU A 77 12.46 10.97 17.40
C GLU A 77 11.60 10.73 16.16
N ALA A 78 12.19 10.25 15.06
CA ALA A 78 11.44 9.91 13.85
C ALA A 78 10.61 8.64 14.06
N ARG A 79 11.17 7.63 14.73
CA ARG A 79 10.42 6.43 15.12
C ARG A 79 9.23 6.78 16.00
N ALA A 80 9.43 7.60 17.03
CA ALA A 80 8.34 8.03 17.91
C ALA A 80 7.23 8.76 17.15
N LEU A 81 7.60 9.69 16.26
CA LEU A 81 6.64 10.44 15.45
C LEU A 81 5.82 9.54 14.51
N PHE A 82 6.48 8.67 13.75
CA PHE A 82 5.79 7.85 12.75
C PHE A 82 5.11 6.61 13.34
N ALA A 83 5.52 6.17 14.53
CA ALA A 83 4.80 5.18 15.32
C ALA A 83 3.38 5.65 15.67
N GLU A 84 3.23 6.93 16.04
CA GLU A 84 1.91 7.54 16.27
C GLU A 84 1.07 7.56 14.98
N VAL A 85 1.68 7.94 13.85
CA VAL A 85 1.02 7.95 12.53
C VAL A 85 0.53 6.56 12.12
N LEU A 86 1.31 5.52 12.41
CA LEU A 86 1.00 4.13 12.05
C LEU A 86 0.14 3.42 13.11
N GLY A 87 -0.01 3.99 14.30
CA GLY A 87 -0.75 3.38 15.41
C GLY A 87 -0.05 2.16 16.02
N VAL A 88 1.29 2.20 16.10
CA VAL A 88 2.14 1.11 16.63
C VAL A 88 3.14 1.65 17.68
N PRO A 89 3.79 0.80 18.49
CA PRO A 89 4.89 1.21 19.36
C PRO A 89 6.13 1.69 18.58
N ALA A 90 6.88 2.63 19.16
CA ALA A 90 8.13 3.12 18.56
C ALA A 90 9.19 2.01 18.44
N GLU A 91 9.20 1.08 19.39
CA GLU A 91 10.07 -0.09 19.44
C GLU A 91 9.84 -1.04 18.25
N GLU A 92 8.61 -1.07 17.72
CA GLU A 92 8.19 -1.87 16.56
C GLU A 92 8.31 -1.09 15.23
N THR A 93 8.82 0.15 15.26
CA THR A 93 8.91 1.03 14.10
C THR A 93 10.34 1.21 13.64
N LEU A 94 10.59 1.03 12.34
CA LEU A 94 11.87 1.28 11.69
C LEU A 94 11.74 2.47 10.73
N ILE A 95 12.76 3.33 10.68
CA ILE A 95 12.84 4.43 9.69
C ILE A 95 13.89 4.08 8.65
N GLY A 96 13.42 3.86 7.42
CA GLY A 96 14.28 3.58 6.28
C GLY A 96 14.72 4.83 5.51
N GLY A 97 15.13 4.62 4.26
CA GLY A 97 15.43 5.71 3.33
C GLY A 97 14.19 6.39 2.77
N ASN A 98 14.33 7.03 1.61
CA ASN A 98 13.30 7.87 1.00
C ASN A 98 12.18 7.11 0.24
N ALA A 99 12.13 5.77 0.33
CA ALA A 99 11.18 4.97 -0.43
C ALA A 99 10.71 3.75 0.38
N SER A 100 9.44 3.76 0.80
CA SER A 100 8.79 2.60 1.44
C SER A 100 8.71 1.40 0.50
N LEU A 101 8.60 1.63 -0.81
CA LEU A 101 8.60 0.58 -1.83
C LEU A 101 9.92 -0.24 -1.82
N ASN A 102 11.06 0.39 -1.50
CA ASN A 102 12.32 -0.34 -1.35
C ASN A 102 12.30 -1.25 -0.12
N LEU A 103 11.66 -0.82 0.97
CA LEU A 103 11.47 -1.66 2.17
C LEU A 103 10.53 -2.83 1.87
N MET A 104 9.42 -2.58 1.17
CA MET A 104 8.49 -3.63 0.74
C MET A 104 9.21 -4.66 -0.14
N TYR A 105 9.97 -4.21 -1.14
CA TYR A 105 10.79 -5.08 -1.98
C TYR A 105 11.76 -5.91 -1.14
N SER A 106 12.46 -5.28 -0.19
CA SER A 106 13.43 -5.96 0.67
C SER A 106 12.78 -7.03 1.54
N VAL A 107 11.57 -6.79 2.06
CA VAL A 107 10.83 -7.80 2.83
C VAL A 107 10.49 -9.01 1.97
N ILE A 108 9.97 -8.80 0.75
CA ILE A 108 9.61 -9.89 -0.15
C ILE A 108 10.84 -10.65 -0.65
N GLU A 109 11.90 -9.94 -1.04
CA GLU A 109 13.16 -10.54 -1.46
C GLU A 109 13.78 -11.36 -0.32
N TYR A 110 13.84 -10.81 0.89
CA TYR A 110 14.35 -11.52 2.06
C TYR A 110 13.51 -12.75 2.38
N ALA A 111 12.18 -12.66 2.32
CA ALA A 111 11.29 -13.80 2.53
C ALA A 111 11.49 -14.91 1.48
N LEU A 112 11.79 -14.54 0.24
CA LEU A 112 12.11 -15.48 -0.84
C LEU A 112 13.48 -16.15 -0.65
N THR A 113 14.53 -15.39 -0.36
CA THR A 113 15.92 -15.87 -0.46
C THR A 113 16.51 -16.32 0.87
N VAL A 114 16.14 -15.68 1.97
CA VAL A 114 16.68 -15.95 3.31
C VAL A 114 15.63 -16.55 4.24
N GLY A 115 14.36 -16.18 4.09
CA GLY A 115 13.26 -16.58 4.95
C GLY A 115 13.14 -15.74 6.23
N ILE A 116 11.90 -15.34 6.56
CA ILE A 116 11.58 -14.43 7.67
C ILE A 116 11.95 -15.02 9.03
N GLN A 117 11.90 -16.34 9.18
CA GLN A 117 12.26 -17.08 10.39
C GLN A 117 13.55 -17.90 10.18
N GLY A 118 14.40 -17.45 9.26
CA GLY A 118 15.68 -18.08 8.90
C GLY A 118 15.59 -19.01 7.68
N PRO A 119 16.73 -19.60 7.25
CA PRO A 119 16.88 -20.25 5.94
C PRO A 119 15.85 -21.33 5.60
N ALA A 120 15.34 -22.07 6.59
CA ALA A 120 14.34 -23.10 6.36
C ALA A 120 12.96 -22.52 5.97
N SER A 121 12.67 -21.28 6.39
CA SER A 121 11.42 -20.57 6.10
C SER A 121 11.41 -19.84 4.75
N ALA A 122 12.53 -19.86 4.02
CA ALA A 122 12.66 -19.17 2.74
C ALA A 122 11.64 -19.70 1.74
N TRP A 123 10.84 -18.82 1.13
CA TRP A 123 9.82 -19.23 0.18
C TRP A 123 10.43 -19.88 -1.08
N GLY A 124 11.67 -19.51 -1.43
CA GLY A 124 12.42 -20.11 -2.53
C GLY A 124 12.78 -21.59 -2.34
N ASN A 125 12.55 -22.16 -1.15
CA ASN A 125 12.65 -23.61 -0.93
C ASN A 125 11.45 -24.38 -1.49
N HIS A 126 10.40 -23.69 -1.96
CA HIS A 126 9.18 -24.29 -2.50
C HIS A 126 9.07 -24.10 -4.02
N GLU A 127 8.36 -25.01 -4.69
CA GLU A 127 8.22 -24.99 -6.15
C GLU A 127 7.47 -23.76 -6.68
N SER A 128 6.52 -23.24 -5.90
CA SER A 128 5.73 -22.06 -6.28
C SER A 128 5.47 -21.14 -5.09
N VAL A 129 5.46 -19.84 -5.36
CA VAL A 129 5.10 -18.78 -4.41
C VAL A 129 4.00 -17.96 -5.04
N LYS A 130 2.89 -17.81 -4.34
CA LYS A 130 1.73 -17.05 -4.80
C LYS A 130 1.41 -15.89 -3.87
N PHE A 131 0.90 -14.80 -4.42
CA PHE A 131 0.45 -13.63 -3.68
C PHE A 131 -0.99 -13.26 -4.05
N LEU A 132 -1.79 -12.93 -3.05
CA LEU A 132 -3.09 -12.32 -3.27
C LEU A 132 -2.91 -10.83 -3.61
N CYS A 133 -3.57 -10.42 -4.69
CA CYS A 133 -3.49 -9.08 -5.26
C CYS A 133 -4.90 -8.51 -5.40
N PRO A 134 -5.40 -7.75 -4.39
CA PRO A 134 -6.65 -7.02 -4.51
C PRO A 134 -6.64 -6.09 -5.73
N ALA A 135 -7.67 -6.17 -6.58
CA ALA A 135 -7.75 -5.48 -7.86
C ALA A 135 -9.11 -4.78 -8.08
N PRO A 136 -9.15 -3.53 -8.60
CA PRO A 136 -8.02 -2.69 -9.00
C PRO A 136 -7.08 -2.35 -7.83
N GLY A 137 -5.78 -2.31 -8.07
CA GLY A 137 -4.75 -2.10 -7.04
C GLY A 137 -3.50 -1.42 -7.58
N TYR A 138 -2.46 -1.36 -6.75
CA TYR A 138 -1.26 -0.59 -7.06
C TYR A 138 -0.28 -1.35 -7.96
N ASP A 139 -0.06 -0.82 -9.17
CA ASP A 139 0.83 -1.38 -10.19
C ASP A 139 2.24 -1.72 -9.68
N ARG A 140 2.83 -0.91 -8.80
CA ARG A 140 4.17 -1.17 -8.27
C ARG A 140 4.24 -2.31 -7.28
N HIS A 141 3.17 -2.63 -6.55
CA HIS A 141 3.12 -3.86 -5.76
C HIS A 141 3.16 -5.08 -6.67
N PHE A 142 2.38 -5.04 -7.76
CA PHE A 142 2.33 -6.12 -8.74
C PHE A 142 3.65 -6.28 -9.49
N ALA A 143 4.33 -5.17 -9.81
CA ALA A 143 5.65 -5.19 -10.44
C ALA A 143 6.72 -5.86 -9.57
N ILE A 144 6.63 -5.77 -8.23
CA ILE A 144 7.53 -6.50 -7.32
C ILE A 144 7.31 -8.00 -7.48
N CYS A 145 6.05 -8.47 -7.44
CA CYS A 145 5.73 -9.88 -7.64
C CYS A 145 6.17 -10.38 -9.01
N GLU A 146 5.86 -9.65 -10.08
CA GLU A 146 6.25 -9.99 -11.45
C GLU A 146 7.77 -10.10 -11.58
N HIS A 147 8.52 -9.12 -11.06
CA HIS A 147 9.98 -9.11 -11.12
C HIS A 147 10.61 -10.31 -10.40
N LEU A 148 10.04 -10.71 -9.26
CA LEU A 148 10.53 -11.79 -8.43
C LEU A 148 9.96 -13.18 -8.84
N GLY A 149 9.15 -13.24 -9.90
CA GLY A 149 8.55 -14.48 -10.39
C GLY A 149 7.49 -15.07 -9.44
N ILE A 150 6.86 -14.23 -8.61
CA ILE A 150 5.74 -14.62 -7.75
C ILE A 150 4.45 -14.61 -8.56
N GLU A 151 3.72 -15.74 -8.55
CA GLU A 151 2.42 -15.84 -9.20
C GLU A 151 1.39 -14.96 -8.45
N MET A 152 0.65 -14.13 -9.19
CA MET A 152 -0.34 -13.22 -8.64
C MET A 152 -1.76 -13.77 -8.81
N LEU A 153 -2.50 -13.86 -7.72
CA LEU A 153 -3.90 -14.25 -7.70
C LEU A 153 -4.76 -13.01 -7.42
N SER A 154 -5.59 -12.64 -8.39
CA SER A 154 -6.48 -11.48 -8.25
C SER A 154 -7.57 -11.74 -7.22
N VAL A 155 -7.80 -10.77 -6.33
CA VAL A 155 -8.94 -10.74 -5.41
C VAL A 155 -9.79 -9.51 -5.75
N PRO A 156 -11.12 -9.64 -5.95
CA PRO A 156 -11.96 -8.48 -6.22
C PRO A 156 -11.87 -7.44 -5.11
N MET A 157 -11.77 -6.16 -5.48
CA MET A 157 -11.86 -5.06 -4.54
C MET A 157 -13.32 -4.57 -4.42
N LEU A 158 -13.82 -4.49 -3.18
CA LEU A 158 -15.14 -3.96 -2.83
C LEU A 158 -15.01 -2.60 -2.15
N ASP A 159 -16.15 -1.92 -1.92
CA ASP A 159 -16.19 -0.62 -1.22
C ASP A 159 -15.67 -0.69 0.23
N THR A 160 -15.67 -1.89 0.83
CA THR A 160 -15.21 -2.17 2.19
C THR A 160 -13.80 -2.75 2.25
N GLY A 161 -13.08 -2.85 1.13
CA GLY A 161 -11.79 -3.52 0.99
C GLY A 161 -11.85 -4.78 0.12
N PRO A 162 -10.84 -5.67 0.13
CA PRO A 162 -10.86 -6.89 -0.65
C PRO A 162 -12.04 -7.79 -0.30
N ASP A 163 -12.52 -8.56 -1.28
CA ASP A 163 -13.47 -9.65 -1.05
C ASP A 163 -12.82 -10.72 -0.15
N MET A 164 -13.14 -10.66 1.13
CA MET A 164 -12.55 -11.53 2.14
C MET A 164 -13.05 -12.96 2.07
N ASP A 165 -14.27 -13.20 1.56
CA ASP A 165 -14.75 -14.57 1.36
C ASP A 165 -13.91 -15.27 0.28
N ALA A 166 -13.61 -14.56 -0.80
CA ALA A 166 -12.72 -15.04 -1.85
C ALA A 166 -11.27 -15.22 -1.34
N ALA A 167 -10.74 -14.24 -0.62
CA ALA A 167 -9.36 -14.29 -0.09
C ALA A 167 -9.15 -15.45 0.89
N GLU A 168 -10.05 -15.63 1.85
CA GLU A 168 -9.99 -16.73 2.83
C GLU A 168 -10.13 -18.09 2.17
N ALA A 169 -11.04 -18.23 1.19
CA ALA A 169 -11.22 -19.47 0.45
C ALA A 169 -9.95 -19.85 -0.34
N LEU A 170 -9.26 -18.89 -0.97
CA LEU A 170 -8.00 -19.13 -1.67
C LEU A 170 -6.92 -19.61 -0.68
N VAL A 171 -6.73 -18.86 0.40
CA VAL A 171 -5.69 -19.12 1.41
C VAL A 171 -5.90 -20.44 2.15
N ALA A 172 -7.15 -20.84 2.40
CA ALA A 172 -7.47 -22.11 3.02
C ALA A 172 -7.15 -23.31 2.12
N ASN A 173 -7.32 -23.17 0.80
CA ASN A 173 -7.17 -24.26 -0.17
C ASN A 173 -5.79 -24.34 -0.83
N ASP A 174 -4.98 -23.28 -0.77
CA ASP A 174 -3.65 -23.24 -1.40
C ASP A 174 -2.57 -22.73 -0.43
N LYS A 175 -1.75 -23.66 0.07
CA LYS A 175 -0.66 -23.37 1.01
C LYS A 175 0.59 -22.77 0.36
N SER A 176 0.63 -22.64 -0.97
CA SER A 176 1.67 -21.91 -1.69
C SER A 176 1.42 -20.40 -1.71
N ILE A 177 0.25 -19.94 -1.26
CA ILE A 177 -0.03 -18.52 -1.05
C ILE A 177 0.75 -18.06 0.18
N ARG A 178 1.71 -17.14 -0.05
CA ARG A 178 2.62 -16.63 0.97
C ARG A 178 2.36 -15.19 1.38
N GLY A 179 1.41 -14.51 0.74
CA GLY A 179 1.01 -13.21 1.26
C GLY A 179 -0.10 -12.53 0.49
N ILE A 180 -0.40 -11.32 0.95
CA ILE A 180 -1.40 -10.42 0.38
C ILE A 180 -0.88 -8.98 0.39
N TRP A 181 -1.11 -8.25 -0.70
CA TRP A 181 -0.91 -6.80 -0.75
C TRP A 181 -2.16 -6.06 -0.27
N CYS A 182 -1.99 -5.00 0.52
CA CYS A 182 -3.08 -4.16 0.98
C CYS A 182 -2.69 -2.68 0.91
N VAL A 183 -3.54 -1.85 0.33
CA VAL A 183 -3.54 -0.39 0.53
C VAL A 183 -4.85 -0.07 1.27
N PRO A 184 -4.82 0.03 2.61
CA PRO A 184 -6.00 -0.14 3.45
C PRO A 184 -6.79 1.14 3.70
N ARG A 185 -6.14 2.30 3.60
CA ARG A 185 -6.78 3.62 3.73
C ARG A 185 -6.60 4.39 2.43
N PHE A 186 -7.69 4.93 1.91
CA PHE A 186 -7.71 5.67 0.64
C PHE A 186 -7.01 4.88 -0.49
N SER A 187 -7.46 3.63 -0.66
CA SER A 187 -6.78 2.62 -1.46
C SER A 187 -6.42 3.12 -2.86
N ASN A 188 -5.22 2.82 -3.35
CA ASN A 188 -4.84 3.14 -4.72
C ASN A 188 -5.28 1.99 -5.66
N PRO A 189 -6.18 2.21 -6.63
CA PRO A 189 -6.79 3.48 -7.04
C PRO A 189 -8.24 3.70 -6.54
N THR A 190 -8.85 2.74 -5.86
CA THR A 190 -10.31 2.73 -5.59
C THR A 190 -10.79 3.79 -4.60
N GLY A 191 -9.90 4.33 -3.77
CA GLY A 191 -10.20 5.35 -2.75
C GLY A 191 -10.89 4.81 -1.49
N CYS A 192 -11.25 3.53 -1.44
CA CYS A 192 -11.94 2.95 -0.28
C CYS A 192 -11.05 2.92 0.97
N VAL A 193 -11.70 2.85 2.13
CA VAL A 193 -11.07 2.59 3.42
C VAL A 193 -11.61 1.24 3.91
N TYR A 194 -10.70 0.34 4.30
CA TYR A 194 -11.08 -1.00 4.71
C TYR A 194 -11.99 -0.93 5.94
N SER A 195 -13.08 -1.67 5.91
CA SER A 195 -14.01 -1.74 7.04
C SER A 195 -13.35 -2.41 8.26
N ALA A 196 -13.89 -2.18 9.45
CA ALA A 196 -13.40 -2.84 10.66
C ALA A 196 -13.48 -4.38 10.56
N ASP A 197 -14.52 -4.91 9.91
CA ASP A 197 -14.66 -6.34 9.64
C ASP A 197 -13.54 -6.84 8.73
N THR A 198 -13.27 -6.13 7.63
CA THR A 198 -12.17 -6.43 6.71
C THR A 198 -10.82 -6.46 7.44
N VAL A 199 -10.54 -5.46 8.30
CA VAL A 199 -9.29 -5.40 9.07
C VAL A 199 -9.16 -6.59 10.02
N GLU A 200 -10.24 -6.97 10.72
CA GLU A 200 -10.24 -8.13 11.62
C GLU A 200 -10.00 -9.44 10.86
N ARG A 201 -10.64 -9.62 9.70
CA ARG A 201 -10.47 -10.81 8.86
C ARG A 201 -9.08 -10.90 8.25
N ILE A 202 -8.51 -9.78 7.77
CA ILE A 202 -7.12 -9.74 7.28
C ILE A 202 -6.13 -10.11 8.38
N ALA A 203 -6.31 -9.58 9.61
CA ALA A 203 -5.48 -9.95 10.74
C ALA A 203 -5.52 -11.47 11.05
N GLY A 204 -6.62 -12.15 10.70
CA GLY A 204 -6.78 -13.60 10.88
C GLY A 204 -6.24 -14.47 9.75
N LEU A 205 -5.90 -13.91 8.57
CA LEU A 205 -5.55 -14.70 7.37
C LEU A 205 -4.39 -15.67 7.60
N ALA A 206 -3.37 -15.27 8.35
CA ALA A 206 -2.21 -16.11 8.63
C ALA A 206 -2.57 -17.43 9.33
N LYS A 207 -3.69 -17.49 10.08
CA LYS A 207 -4.19 -18.72 10.71
C LYS A 207 -4.74 -19.73 9.71
N LEU A 208 -5.24 -19.22 8.58
CA LEU A 208 -5.82 -20.03 7.51
C LEU A 208 -4.76 -20.40 6.47
N ALA A 209 -3.67 -19.64 6.40
CA ALA A 209 -2.63 -19.76 5.40
C ALA A 209 -1.68 -20.95 5.63
N GLY A 210 -0.67 -21.07 4.77
CA GLY A 210 0.50 -21.88 5.03
C GLY A 210 1.50 -21.14 5.93
N ASP A 211 2.56 -21.85 6.31
CA ASP A 211 3.63 -21.27 7.13
C ASP A 211 4.24 -20.02 6.47
N HIS A 212 4.70 -19.06 7.28
CA HIS A 212 5.40 -17.87 6.81
C HIS A 212 4.60 -16.99 5.83
N PHE A 213 3.26 -17.02 5.91
CA PHE A 213 2.39 -16.06 5.24
C PHE A 213 2.60 -14.64 5.77
N VAL A 214 2.56 -13.65 4.89
CA VAL A 214 2.68 -12.23 5.27
C VAL A 214 1.55 -11.36 4.73
N VAL A 215 1.08 -10.44 5.56
CA VAL A 215 0.25 -9.31 5.15
C VAL A 215 1.17 -8.12 4.91
N MET A 216 1.22 -7.66 3.67
CA MET A 216 1.93 -6.44 3.28
C MET A 216 0.96 -5.25 3.35
N TRP A 217 0.95 -4.59 4.51
CA TRP A 217 0.02 -3.52 4.86
C TRP A 217 0.59 -2.14 4.52
N ASP A 218 0.46 -1.74 3.26
CA ASP A 218 0.93 -0.44 2.77
C ASP A 218 -0.06 0.69 3.09
N ASN A 219 0.05 1.26 4.28
CA ASN A 219 -0.74 2.42 4.69
C ASN A 219 -0.15 3.74 4.14
N ALA A 220 0.14 3.77 2.83
CA ALA A 220 0.73 4.90 2.12
C ALA A 220 -0.05 6.21 2.31
N TYR A 221 -1.36 6.12 2.55
CA TYR A 221 -2.25 7.26 2.69
C TYR A 221 -2.74 7.48 4.13
N ALA A 222 -1.98 7.01 5.13
CA ALA A 222 -2.37 7.02 6.55
C ALA A 222 -2.94 8.35 7.05
N VAL A 223 -2.41 9.49 6.60
CA VAL A 223 -2.83 10.85 7.02
C VAL A 223 -3.28 11.75 5.87
N HIS A 224 -3.60 11.18 4.70
CA HIS A 224 -3.83 11.94 3.46
C HIS A 224 -5.31 12.24 3.24
N THR A 225 -5.96 12.77 4.27
CA THR A 225 -7.39 13.12 4.17
C THR A 225 -7.62 14.36 3.30
N LEU A 226 -8.78 14.40 2.63
CA LEU A 226 -9.24 15.58 1.88
C LEU A 226 -10.36 16.34 2.62
N TYR A 227 -10.90 15.76 3.70
CA TYR A 227 -12.02 16.30 4.47
C TYR A 227 -11.95 15.86 5.94
N ASP A 228 -12.53 16.64 6.85
CA ASP A 228 -12.37 16.42 8.30
C ASP A 228 -13.07 15.15 8.81
N ASP A 229 -14.19 14.78 8.19
CA ASP A 229 -15.00 13.62 8.55
C ASP A 229 -14.65 12.34 7.78
N ALA A 230 -13.41 12.27 7.25
CA ALA A 230 -12.98 11.10 6.50
C ALA A 230 -13.00 9.81 7.32
N PRO A 231 -13.37 8.67 6.69
CA PRO A 231 -13.37 7.38 7.36
C PRO A 231 -12.01 7.08 7.99
N GLN A 232 -12.06 6.57 9.20
CA GLN A 232 -10.88 6.11 9.93
C GLN A 232 -10.63 4.64 9.62
N LEU A 233 -9.37 4.27 9.50
CA LEU A 233 -8.95 2.88 9.40
C LEU A 233 -8.87 2.27 10.80
N ALA A 234 -9.45 1.09 11.01
CA ALA A 234 -9.30 0.36 12.27
C ALA A 234 -7.84 -0.09 12.48
N SER A 235 -7.40 -0.20 13.73
CA SER A 235 -6.03 -0.64 14.05
C SER A 235 -5.83 -2.11 13.68
N LEU A 236 -4.98 -2.36 12.67
CA LEU A 236 -4.57 -3.71 12.29
C LEU A 236 -3.78 -4.38 13.42
N ARG A 237 -2.93 -3.62 14.13
CA ARG A 237 -2.12 -4.16 15.23
C ARG A 237 -2.99 -4.75 16.34
N GLU A 238 -4.02 -4.03 16.77
CA GLU A 238 -4.95 -4.51 17.81
C GLU A 238 -5.73 -5.75 17.35
N ALA A 239 -6.11 -5.82 16.07
CA ALA A 239 -6.71 -7.03 15.48
C ALA A 239 -5.72 -8.20 15.50
N CYS A 240 -4.46 -7.99 15.08
CA CYS A 240 -3.43 -9.03 15.10
C CYS A 240 -3.08 -9.51 16.51
N LEU A 241 -3.13 -8.64 17.53
CA LEU A 241 -2.97 -9.05 18.92
C LEU A 241 -4.11 -9.97 19.40
N ARG A 242 -5.36 -9.65 19.06
CA ARG A 242 -6.51 -10.53 19.36
C ARG A 242 -6.39 -11.87 18.66
N GLN A 243 -5.85 -11.86 17.43
CA GLN A 243 -5.66 -13.06 16.64
C GLN A 243 -4.39 -13.83 17.04
N GLY A 244 -3.38 -13.19 17.62
CA GLY A 244 -2.07 -13.82 17.87
C GLY A 244 -1.26 -14.03 16.58
N THR A 245 -1.31 -13.06 15.66
CA THR A 245 -0.73 -13.13 14.30
C THR A 245 0.21 -11.96 13.99
N LEU A 246 0.70 -11.27 15.02
CA LEU A 246 1.51 -10.05 14.88
C LEU A 246 2.80 -10.26 14.07
N ASP A 247 3.36 -11.47 14.12
CA ASP A 247 4.56 -11.90 13.40
C ASP A 247 4.33 -12.10 11.89
N SER A 248 3.08 -12.04 11.42
CA SER A 248 2.71 -12.20 10.02
C SER A 248 2.46 -10.88 9.28
N VAL A 249 2.70 -9.73 9.91
CA VAL A 249 2.34 -8.42 9.33
C VAL A 249 3.55 -7.52 9.17
N PHE A 250 3.68 -6.91 8.00
CA PHE A 250 4.58 -5.79 7.76
C PHE A 250 3.75 -4.56 7.40
N GLN A 251 3.77 -3.55 8.27
CA GLN A 251 3.07 -2.28 8.06
C GLN A 251 4.03 -1.20 7.56
N PHE A 252 3.63 -0.49 6.51
CA PHE A 252 4.43 0.55 5.87
C PHE A 252 3.70 1.89 5.87
N GLY A 253 4.50 2.96 5.86
CA GLY A 253 4.06 4.34 5.65
C GLY A 253 5.16 5.12 4.95
N SER A 254 4.85 6.34 4.51
CA SER A 254 5.81 7.21 3.83
C SER A 254 5.45 8.68 3.95
N THR A 255 6.46 9.54 3.91
CA THR A 255 6.32 11.00 3.78
C THR A 255 6.38 11.48 2.34
N SER A 256 6.45 10.61 1.33
CA SER A 256 6.60 11.03 -0.08
C SER A 256 5.47 11.93 -0.61
N LYS A 257 4.31 11.97 0.08
CA LYS A 257 3.17 12.82 -0.25
C LYS A 257 2.67 13.64 0.96
N ILE A 258 3.54 13.86 1.95
CA ILE A 258 3.35 14.76 3.10
C ILE A 258 4.13 16.04 2.83
#